data_AF-A0A395GPB2-F1
#
_entry.id   AF-A0A395GPB2-F1
#
_cell.length_a   1.000
_cell.length_b   1.000
_cell.length_c   1.000
_cell.angle_alpha   90.00
_cell.angle_beta   90.00
_cell.angle_gamma   90.00
#
_symmetry.space_group_name_H-M   'P 1'
#
loop_
_entity.id
_entity.type
_entity.pdbx_description
1 polymer ?
#
loop_
_entity_poly.entity_id
_entity_poly.type
_entity_poly.pdbx_seq_one_letter_code
_entity_poly.pdbx_strand_id
1 'polypeptide(L)'
;MTEVLIATDASNNLHCWISDNGSPSETTIPITTIIQDPFSYIFAFRNAYHLFVSFASETIYHFITKHVRIIRLYILRELQIIYPYRCESPTVITPTSSSSSFSSTNTSTTSGNGNGEIRPDAILPNLDAIMEKWRFACRAIPNGHDIAFVCFELSAPDDYVPAGVCRVLQIMSTVLSVKEREKGRFRCGIEGCSPSAAERFDSCLVGNVAVVGWSLVGDEC
;
A
#
# COMPACT_ATOMS: atom_id res chain seq x y z
N MET A 1 14.96 -7.19 -13.61
CA MET A 1 13.52 -6.88 -13.80
C MET A 1 13.36 -5.37 -13.75
N THR A 2 12.54 -4.79 -14.63
CA THR A 2 12.38 -3.33 -14.78
C THR A 2 11.07 -2.88 -14.17
N GLU A 3 11.09 -1.89 -13.28
CA GLU A 3 9.88 -1.29 -12.76
C GLU A 3 9.31 -0.27 -13.76
N VAL A 4 8.00 -0.37 -14.02
CA VAL A 4 7.26 0.53 -14.91
C VAL A 4 6.11 1.15 -14.13
N LEU A 5 6.13 2.48 -14.03
CA LEU A 5 5.05 3.23 -13.44
C LEU A 5 3.95 3.43 -14.46
N ILE A 6 2.74 2.99 -14.09
CA ILE A 6 1.55 3.15 -14.92
C ILE A 6 0.71 4.30 -14.39
N ALA A 7 0.44 5.27 -15.26
CA ALA A 7 -0.56 6.29 -14.98
C ALA A 7 -1.47 6.53 -16.19
N THR A 8 -2.61 7.11 -15.89
CA THR A 8 -3.59 7.54 -16.90
C THR A 8 -3.85 9.02 -16.68
N ASP A 9 -3.68 9.83 -17.72
CA ASP A 9 -3.94 11.27 -17.62
C ASP A 9 -5.45 11.59 -17.64
N ALA A 10 -5.79 12.88 -17.48
CA ALA A 10 -7.18 13.34 -17.50
C ALA A 10 -7.90 13.11 -18.84
N SER A 11 -7.15 12.83 -19.91
CA SER A 11 -7.66 12.50 -21.24
C SER A 11 -7.74 11.00 -21.49
N ASN A 12 -7.54 10.17 -20.46
CA ASN A 12 -7.48 8.72 -20.53
C ASN A 12 -6.33 8.15 -21.39
N ASN A 13 -5.27 8.93 -21.65
CA ASN A 13 -4.09 8.38 -22.28
C ASN A 13 -3.26 7.63 -21.23
N LEU A 14 -2.86 6.42 -21.60
CA LEU A 14 -2.00 5.58 -20.80
C LEU A 14 -0.55 5.99 -20.98
N HIS A 15 0.15 6.16 -19.88
CA HIS A 15 1.57 6.48 -19.85
C HIS A 15 2.33 5.41 -19.05
N CYS A 16 3.45 4.97 -19.60
CA CYS A 16 4.33 3.95 -19.03
C CYS A 16 5.74 4.52 -18.93
N TRP A 17 6.19 4.83 -17.72
CA TRP A 17 7.55 5.33 -17.49
C TRP A 17 8.40 4.28 -16.79
N ILE A 18 9.68 4.23 -17.13
CA ILE A 18 10.64 3.55 -16.26
C ILE A 18 10.56 4.21 -14.89
N SER A 19 10.58 3.40 -13.85
CA SER A 19 10.52 3.87 -12.48
C SER A 19 11.72 3.39 -11.71
N ASP A 20 12.25 4.26 -10.86
CA ASP A 20 13.23 3.92 -9.84
C ASP A 20 12.60 4.16 -8.48
N ASN A 21 12.27 3.06 -7.78
CA ASN A 21 11.62 3.08 -6.46
C ASN A 21 10.39 4.01 -6.40
N GLY A 22 9.54 3.90 -7.42
CA GLY A 22 8.27 4.65 -7.49
C GLY A 22 8.43 6.09 -7.97
N SER A 23 9.62 6.50 -8.38
CA SER A 23 9.84 7.80 -9.00
C SER A 23 9.94 7.63 -10.52
N PRO A 24 9.07 8.30 -11.32
CA PRO A 24 9.11 8.19 -12.76
C PRO A 24 10.41 8.80 -13.31
N SER A 25 11.06 8.08 -14.20
CA SER A 25 12.15 8.55 -15.04
C SER A 25 11.61 9.39 -16.20
N GLU A 26 12.49 10.13 -16.87
CA GLU A 26 12.18 10.82 -18.13
C GLU A 26 11.97 9.83 -19.29
N THR A 27 12.39 8.58 -19.13
CA THR A 27 12.28 7.55 -20.16
C THR A 27 10.92 6.86 -20.13
N THR A 28 10.20 6.93 -21.24
CA THR A 28 8.98 6.12 -21.46
C THR A 28 9.32 4.77 -22.08
N ILE A 29 8.52 3.76 -21.77
CA ILE A 29 8.61 2.44 -22.42
C ILE A 29 7.41 2.25 -23.35
N PRO A 30 7.64 1.88 -24.63
CA PRO A 30 6.57 1.46 -25.52
C PRO A 30 5.84 0.23 -25.00
N ILE A 31 4.52 0.26 -25.04
CA ILE A 31 3.66 -0.84 -24.58
C ILE A 31 3.93 -2.13 -25.35
N THR A 32 4.29 -2.02 -26.63
CA THR A 32 4.66 -3.16 -27.47
C THR A 32 5.87 -3.93 -26.92
N THR A 33 6.85 -3.24 -26.33
CA THR A 33 8.00 -3.87 -25.69
C THR A 33 7.59 -4.62 -24.42
N ILE A 34 6.67 -4.07 -23.64
CA ILE A 34 6.17 -4.71 -22.41
C ILE A 34 5.41 -6.00 -22.73
N ILE A 35 4.62 -6.02 -23.81
CA ILE A 35 3.83 -7.20 -24.22
C ILE A 35 4.74 -8.33 -24.73
N GLN A 36 5.89 -8.02 -25.33
CA GLN A 36 6.82 -9.03 -25.84
C GLN A 36 7.42 -9.89 -24.72
N ASP A 37 7.71 -9.27 -23.57
CA ASP A 37 8.22 -9.98 -22.40
C ASP A 37 7.65 -9.40 -21.09
N PRO A 38 6.39 -9.72 -20.75
CA PRO A 38 5.71 -9.12 -19.61
C PRO A 38 6.30 -9.53 -18.25
N PHE A 39 7.03 -10.66 -18.20
CA PHE A 39 7.67 -11.13 -16.98
C PHE A 39 8.94 -10.36 -16.65
N SER A 40 9.50 -9.59 -17.59
CA SER A 40 10.62 -8.71 -17.30
C SER A 40 10.22 -7.43 -16.56
N TYR A 41 8.92 -7.18 -16.34
CA TYR A 41 8.41 -5.92 -15.82
C TYR A 41 7.61 -6.05 -14.51
N ILE A 42 7.83 -5.10 -13.60
CA ILE A 42 7.02 -4.88 -12.40
C ILE A 42 6.13 -3.66 -12.66
N PHE A 43 4.82 -3.82 -12.54
CA PHE A 43 3.89 -2.72 -12.73
C PHE A 43 3.68 -1.99 -11.41
N ALA A 44 4.19 -0.75 -11.33
CA ALA A 44 4.11 0.08 -10.15
C ALA A 44 2.92 1.04 -10.21
N PHE A 45 2.14 1.08 -9.13
CA PHE A 45 1.05 2.03 -8.92
C PHE A 45 1.27 2.82 -7.64
N ARG A 46 1.19 4.16 -7.76
CA ARG A 46 1.32 5.10 -6.64
C ARG A 46 0.01 5.69 -6.15
N ASN A 47 -1.05 5.47 -6.91
CA ASN A 47 -2.36 6.01 -6.68
C ASN A 47 -3.38 4.93 -7.01
N ALA A 48 -4.31 4.70 -6.08
CA ALA A 48 -5.38 3.72 -6.25
C ALA A 48 -6.23 3.99 -7.51
N TYR A 49 -6.39 5.26 -7.89
CA TYR A 49 -7.10 5.64 -9.12
C TYR A 49 -6.46 5.05 -10.38
N HIS A 50 -5.14 5.13 -10.52
CA HIS A 50 -4.46 4.57 -11.70
C HIS A 50 -4.56 3.05 -11.74
N LEU A 51 -4.48 2.38 -10.58
CA LEU A 51 -4.73 0.95 -10.49
C LEU A 51 -6.17 0.64 -10.95
N PHE A 52 -7.16 1.35 -10.40
CA PHE A 52 -8.56 1.16 -10.76
C PHE A 52 -8.79 1.34 -12.27
N VAL A 53 -8.39 2.47 -12.84
CA VAL A 53 -8.62 2.77 -14.27
C VAL A 53 -7.91 1.74 -15.16
N SER A 54 -6.70 1.31 -14.79
CA SER A 54 -5.93 0.36 -15.59
C SER A 54 -6.55 -1.02 -15.68
N PHE A 55 -7.35 -1.43 -14.69
CA PHE A 55 -8.04 -2.72 -14.69
C PHE A 55 -9.55 -2.62 -15.00
N ALA A 56 -10.19 -1.49 -14.73
CA ALA A 56 -11.61 -1.27 -15.00
C ALA A 56 -11.89 -0.87 -16.46
N SER A 57 -10.95 -0.17 -17.12
CA SER A 57 -11.09 0.20 -18.53
C SER A 57 -10.83 -1.01 -19.42
N GLU A 58 -11.84 -1.43 -20.18
CA GLU A 58 -11.72 -2.57 -21.10
C GLU A 58 -10.60 -2.35 -22.13
N THR A 59 -10.46 -1.12 -22.63
CA THR A 59 -9.42 -0.77 -23.60
C THR A 59 -8.03 -0.91 -22.99
N ILE A 60 -7.79 -0.30 -21.81
CA ILE A 60 -6.48 -0.37 -21.15
C ILE A 60 -6.18 -1.82 -20.74
N TYR A 61 -7.18 -2.53 -20.26
CA TYR A 61 -7.05 -3.93 -19.87
C TYR A 61 -6.57 -4.82 -21.01
N HIS A 62 -7.25 -4.75 -22.15
CA HIS A 62 -6.89 -5.57 -23.30
C HIS A 62 -5.57 -5.15 -23.95
N PHE A 63 -5.21 -3.88 -23.81
CA PHE A 63 -4.00 -3.32 -24.41
C PHE A 63 -2.75 -3.64 -23.60
N ILE A 64 -2.80 -3.57 -22.27
CA ILE A 64 -1.61 -3.80 -21.43
C ILE A 64 -1.88 -4.65 -20.19
N THR A 65 -2.89 -4.33 -19.36
CA THR A 65 -2.89 -4.89 -18.00
C THR A 65 -3.27 -6.35 -17.93
N LYS A 66 -3.92 -6.94 -18.95
CA LYS A 66 -4.12 -8.40 -19.06
C LYS A 66 -2.79 -9.20 -19.01
N HIS A 67 -1.68 -8.56 -19.36
CA HIS A 67 -0.35 -9.17 -19.37
C HIS A 67 0.39 -9.02 -18.04
N VAL A 68 -0.14 -8.25 -17.09
CA VAL A 68 0.52 -7.99 -15.81
C VAL A 68 0.56 -9.25 -14.97
N ARG A 69 1.75 -9.56 -14.45
CA ARG A 69 1.99 -10.70 -13.55
C ARG A 69 2.52 -10.27 -12.20
N ILE A 70 3.22 -9.13 -12.16
CA ILE A 70 3.84 -8.61 -10.95
C ILE A 70 3.43 -7.16 -10.76
N ILE A 71 2.94 -6.84 -9.58
CA ILE A 71 2.49 -5.50 -9.21
C ILE A 71 3.25 -5.01 -7.99
N ARG A 72 3.64 -3.74 -7.97
CA ARG A 72 4.09 -3.03 -6.78
C ARG A 72 3.13 -1.89 -6.44
N LEU A 73 2.71 -1.81 -5.18
CA LEU A 73 1.74 -0.84 -4.69
C LEU A 73 2.40 0.07 -3.65
N TYR A 74 2.58 1.35 -3.99
CA TYR A 74 3.12 2.38 -3.08
C TYR A 74 2.01 2.94 -2.21
N ILE A 75 1.52 2.15 -1.25
CA ILE A 75 0.25 2.42 -0.55
C ILE A 75 0.32 3.60 0.44
N LEU A 76 1.52 3.92 0.94
CA LEU A 76 1.73 5.05 1.86
C LEU A 76 2.01 6.36 1.13
N ARG A 77 2.21 6.35 -0.19
CA ARG A 77 2.62 7.56 -0.93
C ARG A 77 1.58 8.68 -0.83
N GLU A 78 0.29 8.35 -0.91
CA GLU A 78 -0.78 9.35 -0.73
C GLU A 78 -0.78 9.95 0.70
N LEU A 79 -0.46 9.15 1.71
CA LEU A 79 -0.37 9.64 3.09
C LEU A 79 0.81 10.59 3.28
N GLN A 80 1.95 10.32 2.63
CA GLN A 80 3.13 11.18 2.69
C GLN A 80 2.90 12.55 2.07
N ILE A 81 2.12 12.63 0.99
CA ILE A 81 1.78 13.90 0.35
C ILE A 81 0.92 14.76 1.29
N ILE A 82 0.00 14.13 2.02
CA ILE A 82 -0.93 14.83 2.92
C ILE A 82 -0.28 15.16 4.27
N TYR A 83 0.62 14.29 4.76
CA TYR A 83 1.32 14.44 6.04
C TYR A 83 2.84 14.40 5.85
N PRO A 84 3.44 15.40 5.16
CA PRO A 84 4.88 15.43 4.93
C PRO A 84 5.70 15.63 6.22
N TYR A 85 5.06 16.05 7.31
CA TYR A 85 5.69 16.28 8.61
C TYR A 85 4.85 15.66 9.73
N ARG A 86 5.26 14.50 10.26
CA ARG A 86 4.93 14.11 11.63
C ARG A 86 6.12 14.44 12.54
N CYS A 87 6.50 15.72 12.61
CA CYS A 87 7.51 16.20 13.55
C CYS A 87 7.25 17.65 13.99
N GLU A 88 6.23 17.85 14.81
CA GLU A 88 6.43 18.63 16.03
C GLU A 88 6.01 17.71 17.18
N SER A 89 6.98 17.28 18.00
CA SER A 89 6.66 16.61 19.25
C SER A 89 5.77 17.53 20.08
N PRO A 90 4.71 17.03 20.75
CA PRO A 90 3.96 17.87 21.67
C PRO A 90 4.93 18.34 22.75
N THR A 91 5.19 19.65 22.78
CA THR A 91 5.92 20.30 23.87
C THR A 91 5.25 19.85 25.16
N VAL A 92 5.97 19.11 25.99
CA VAL A 92 5.48 18.70 27.31
C VAL A 92 5.24 19.97 28.11
N ILE A 93 4.00 20.44 28.14
CA ILE A 93 3.59 21.51 29.03
C ILE A 93 3.63 20.89 30.43
N THR A 94 4.70 21.17 31.16
CA THR A 94 4.82 20.82 32.57
C THR A 94 3.71 21.58 33.31
N PRO A 95 2.79 20.92 34.03
CA PRO A 95 1.73 21.62 34.72
C PRO A 95 2.32 22.34 35.94
N THR A 96 2.38 23.66 35.89
CA THR A 96 2.68 24.50 37.05
C THR A 96 1.51 24.41 38.03
N SER A 97 1.80 23.98 39.25
CA SER A 97 0.87 23.87 40.36
C SER A 97 0.26 25.22 40.71
N SER A 98 -1.06 25.37 40.54
CA SER A 98 -1.82 26.40 41.25
C SER A 98 -3.20 25.88 41.63
N SER A 99 -3.38 25.74 42.94
CA SER A 99 -4.63 25.45 43.63
C SER A 99 -5.69 26.52 43.40
N SER A 100 -6.91 26.11 43.01
CA SER A 100 -8.16 26.57 43.63
C SER A 100 -9.39 25.92 42.98
N SER A 101 -10.25 25.42 43.85
CA SER A 101 -11.54 24.74 43.67
C SER A 101 -12.62 25.55 42.97
N PHE A 102 -13.42 24.89 42.10
CA PHE A 102 -14.87 25.07 42.01
C PHE A 102 -15.54 23.82 41.40
N SER A 103 -16.58 23.35 42.06
CA SER A 103 -17.44 22.23 41.68
C SER A 103 -18.43 22.62 40.58
N SER A 104 -18.76 21.72 39.65
CA SER A 104 -20.15 21.33 39.34
C SER A 104 -20.22 20.16 38.35
N THR A 105 -21.08 19.23 38.73
CA THR A 105 -21.60 18.00 38.14
C THR A 105 -21.84 18.02 36.62
N ASN A 106 -21.43 16.94 35.94
CA ASN A 106 -22.31 16.22 35.01
C ASN A 106 -21.90 14.75 34.89
N THR A 107 -22.88 13.88 35.07
CA THR A 107 -22.80 12.44 35.20
C THR A 107 -22.81 11.75 33.84
N SER A 108 -22.26 10.54 33.81
CA SER A 108 -22.47 9.41 32.89
C SER A 108 -21.43 9.17 31.79
N THR A 109 -20.44 8.32 32.08
CA THR A 109 -20.34 6.99 31.42
C THR A 109 -19.36 6.07 32.15
N THR A 110 -19.69 4.79 32.10
CA THR A 110 -19.20 3.68 32.92
C THR A 110 -17.80 3.22 32.51
N SER A 111 -16.94 3.11 33.53
CA SER A 111 -15.71 2.30 33.74
C SER A 111 -15.41 1.12 32.78
N GLY A 112 -14.14 0.79 32.46
CA GLY A 112 -12.89 1.36 32.98
C GLY A 112 -11.58 0.70 32.49
N ASN A 113 -10.50 1.31 32.99
CA ASN A 113 -9.13 0.87 33.30
C ASN A 113 -8.18 0.26 32.25
N GLY A 114 -7.11 1.01 31.99
CA GLY A 114 -5.78 0.49 31.63
C GLY A 114 -4.93 1.55 30.94
N ASN A 115 -3.95 2.13 31.67
CA ASN A 115 -2.81 2.94 31.21
C ASN A 115 -2.97 3.74 29.91
N GLY A 116 -3.00 5.06 30.02
CA GLY A 116 -2.97 6.01 28.90
C GLY A 116 -1.65 5.98 28.13
N GLU A 117 -1.42 4.90 27.39
CA GLU A 117 -0.59 4.89 26.20
C GLU A 117 -1.41 5.58 25.11
N ILE A 118 -1.00 6.78 24.71
CA ILE A 118 -1.50 7.38 23.48
C ILE A 118 -1.13 6.39 22.37
N ARG A 119 -2.11 5.66 21.83
CA ARG A 119 -1.89 4.84 20.63
C ARG A 119 -1.25 5.72 19.58
N PRO A 120 -0.04 5.41 19.07
CA PRO A 120 0.63 6.26 18.09
C PRO A 120 -0.16 6.38 16.76
N ASP A 121 -1.12 5.49 16.54
CA ASP A 121 -2.08 5.52 15.43
C ASP A 121 -3.22 6.54 15.59
N ALA A 122 -3.30 7.25 16.72
CA ALA A 122 -4.29 8.29 16.90
C ALA A 122 -4.08 9.37 15.82
N ILE A 123 -4.95 9.33 14.82
CA ILE A 123 -5.24 10.40 13.87
C ILE A 123 -4.16 10.54 12.79
N LEU A 124 -4.03 9.57 11.87
CA LEU A 124 -3.82 9.92 10.45
C LEU A 124 -5.22 10.15 9.87
N PRO A 125 -5.71 11.39 9.80
CA PRO A 125 -6.97 11.66 9.11
C PRO A 125 -6.85 11.15 7.67
N ASN A 126 -7.91 10.54 7.15
CA ASN A 126 -7.97 9.98 5.79
C ASN A 126 -7.25 8.64 5.58
N LEU A 127 -6.67 8.00 6.61
CA LEU A 127 -6.16 6.63 6.45
C LEU A 127 -7.27 5.72 5.92
N ASP A 128 -8.40 5.62 6.61
CA ASP A 128 -9.53 4.79 6.17
C ASP A 128 -10.02 5.13 4.75
N ALA A 129 -10.03 6.41 4.38
CA ALA A 129 -10.45 6.85 3.05
C ALA A 129 -9.47 6.39 1.96
N ILE A 130 -8.16 6.52 2.19
CA ILE A 130 -7.12 6.02 1.27
C ILE A 130 -7.21 4.49 1.16
N MET A 131 -7.49 3.83 2.26
CA MET A 131 -7.59 2.38 2.31
C MET A 131 -8.83 1.84 1.59
N GLU A 132 -9.95 2.56 1.67
CA GLU A 132 -11.12 2.22 0.87
C GLU A 132 -10.85 2.40 -0.64
N LYS A 133 -10.12 3.45 -1.04
CA LYS A 133 -9.73 3.62 -2.46
C LYS A 133 -8.87 2.45 -2.95
N TRP A 134 -7.85 2.06 -2.20
CA TRP A 134 -6.99 0.92 -2.59
C TRP A 134 -7.75 -0.39 -2.63
N ARG A 135 -8.62 -0.64 -1.65
CA ARG A 135 -9.53 -1.81 -1.64
C ARG A 135 -10.43 -1.81 -2.88
N PHE A 136 -11.02 -0.67 -3.22
CA PHE A 136 -11.87 -0.53 -4.40
C PHE A 136 -11.10 -0.76 -5.70
N ALA A 137 -9.88 -0.23 -5.80
CA ALA A 137 -9.00 -0.45 -6.94
C ALA A 137 -8.61 -1.92 -7.10
N CYS A 138 -8.26 -2.62 -6.02
CA CYS A 138 -7.96 -4.06 -6.07
C CYS A 138 -9.17 -4.89 -6.53
N ARG A 139 -10.40 -4.46 -6.25
CA ARG A 139 -11.62 -5.14 -6.71
C ARG A 139 -11.81 -5.05 -8.22
N ALA A 140 -11.30 -4.00 -8.87
CA ALA A 140 -11.40 -3.81 -10.32
C ALA A 140 -10.59 -4.82 -11.13
N ILE A 141 -9.56 -5.44 -10.52
CA ILE A 141 -8.80 -6.51 -11.16
C ILE A 141 -9.75 -7.67 -11.50
N PRO A 142 -9.81 -8.16 -12.75
CA PRO A 142 -10.73 -9.23 -13.11
C PRO A 142 -10.50 -10.53 -12.34
N ASN A 143 -11.56 -11.33 -12.15
CA ASN A 143 -11.42 -12.66 -11.59
C ASN A 143 -10.70 -13.58 -12.58
N GLY A 144 -9.83 -14.45 -12.07
CA GLY A 144 -9.01 -15.32 -12.90
C GLY A 144 -7.85 -14.60 -13.57
N HIS A 145 -7.51 -13.40 -13.11
CA HIS A 145 -6.31 -12.71 -13.54
C HIS A 145 -5.07 -13.40 -12.95
N ASP A 146 -4.03 -13.52 -13.76
CA ASP A 146 -2.84 -14.30 -13.45
C ASP A 146 -1.77 -13.47 -12.71
N ILE A 147 -2.18 -12.70 -11.69
CA ILE A 147 -1.22 -11.96 -10.86
C ILE A 147 -0.47 -12.98 -10.01
N ALA A 148 0.81 -13.16 -10.31
CA ALA A 148 1.70 -14.07 -9.58
C ALA A 148 2.21 -13.44 -8.29
N PHE A 149 2.57 -12.16 -8.31
CA PHE A 149 3.18 -11.50 -7.16
C PHE A 149 2.70 -10.05 -6.97
N VAL A 150 2.48 -9.67 -5.71
CA VAL A 150 2.19 -8.29 -5.30
C VAL A 150 3.14 -7.87 -4.20
N CYS A 151 3.91 -6.81 -4.45
CA CYS A 151 4.75 -6.15 -3.47
C CYS A 151 4.01 -4.93 -2.88
N PHE A 152 3.84 -4.91 -1.56
CA PHE A 152 3.34 -3.74 -0.85
C PHE A 152 4.53 -2.91 -0.38
N GLU A 153 4.68 -1.75 -1.00
CA GLU A 153 5.78 -0.83 -0.75
C GLU A 153 5.36 0.17 0.34
N LEU A 154 6.13 0.17 1.44
CA LEU A 154 5.82 0.86 2.69
C LEU A 154 6.90 1.88 3.10
N SER A 155 7.76 2.32 2.18
CA SER A 155 8.70 3.42 2.45
C SER A 155 7.95 4.59 3.06
N ALA A 156 8.51 5.18 4.09
CA ALA A 156 8.00 6.37 4.76
C ALA A 156 9.20 7.28 5.09
N PRO A 157 9.07 8.62 5.01
CA PRO A 157 10.18 9.54 5.26
C PRO A 157 10.86 9.36 6.63
N ASP A 158 10.08 8.98 7.65
CA ASP A 158 10.56 8.79 9.02
C ASP A 158 10.69 7.30 9.40
N ASP A 159 10.67 6.39 8.42
CA ASP A 159 10.58 4.92 8.58
C ASP A 159 9.37 4.42 9.41
N TYR A 160 8.50 5.33 9.81
CA TYR A 160 7.32 5.02 10.60
C TYR A 160 6.18 4.55 9.71
N VAL A 161 5.82 3.28 9.87
CA VAL A 161 4.62 2.70 9.24
C VAL A 161 3.50 2.60 10.29
N PRO A 162 2.33 3.23 10.06
CA PRO A 162 1.20 3.17 11.00
C PRO A 162 0.67 1.75 11.18
N ALA A 163 0.25 1.35 12.38
CA ALA A 163 -0.23 -0.01 12.62
C ALA A 163 -1.56 -0.30 11.89
N GLY A 164 -2.35 0.76 11.60
CA GLY A 164 -3.56 0.68 10.78
C GLY A 164 -3.34 0.08 9.39
N VAL A 165 -2.09 0.10 8.88
CA VAL A 165 -1.70 -0.52 7.61
C VAL A 165 -1.90 -2.04 7.61
N CYS A 166 -1.78 -2.72 8.76
CA CYS A 166 -1.99 -4.18 8.85
C CYS A 166 -3.35 -4.60 8.28
N ARG A 167 -4.42 -3.89 8.66
CA ARG A 167 -5.79 -4.18 8.18
C ARG A 167 -5.90 -4.05 6.66
N VAL A 168 -5.17 -3.11 6.09
CA VAL A 168 -5.17 -2.81 4.65
C VAL A 168 -4.51 -3.93 3.89
N LEU A 169 -3.30 -4.28 4.33
CA LEU A 169 -2.50 -5.37 3.78
C LEU A 169 -3.33 -6.65 3.77
N GLN A 170 -3.96 -6.98 4.91
CA GLN A 170 -4.84 -8.14 5.02
C GLN A 170 -6.00 -8.12 4.03
N ILE A 171 -6.72 -6.99 3.93
CA ILE A 171 -7.86 -6.86 3.01
C ILE A 171 -7.41 -6.98 1.56
N MET A 172 -6.34 -6.27 1.18
CA MET A 172 -5.86 -6.23 -0.20
C MET A 172 -5.29 -7.58 -0.62
N SER A 173 -4.43 -8.19 0.19
CA SER A 173 -3.89 -9.52 -0.10
C SER A 173 -4.99 -10.57 -0.21
N THR A 174 -6.04 -10.50 0.63
CA THR A 174 -7.19 -11.41 0.55
C THR A 174 -8.00 -11.20 -0.74
N VAL A 175 -8.28 -9.95 -1.11
CA VAL A 175 -9.03 -9.66 -2.34
C VAL A 175 -8.28 -10.14 -3.58
N LEU A 176 -6.96 -10.02 -3.58
CA LEU A 176 -6.11 -10.44 -4.70
C LEU A 176 -5.95 -11.97 -4.72
N SER A 177 -5.80 -12.62 -3.56
CA SER A 177 -5.68 -14.08 -3.48
C SER A 177 -6.92 -14.80 -4.00
N VAL A 178 -8.13 -14.27 -3.75
CA VAL A 178 -9.37 -14.89 -4.28
C VAL A 178 -9.59 -14.66 -5.78
N LYS A 179 -8.84 -13.73 -6.38
CA LYS A 179 -8.89 -13.42 -7.82
C LYS A 179 -7.91 -14.26 -8.65
N GLU A 180 -7.07 -15.05 -8.00
CA GLU A 180 -6.05 -15.86 -8.66
C GLU A 180 -6.66 -16.79 -9.72
N ARG A 181 -5.98 -16.89 -10.86
CA ARG A 181 -6.37 -17.80 -11.95
C ARG A 181 -6.30 -19.27 -11.53
N GLU A 182 -5.22 -19.61 -10.86
CA GLU A 182 -4.94 -20.96 -10.40
C GLU A 182 -4.71 -20.92 -8.89
N LYS A 183 -5.41 -21.80 -8.16
CA LYS A 183 -5.38 -21.78 -6.70
C LYS A 183 -3.97 -22.01 -6.16
N GLY A 184 -3.56 -21.16 -5.23
CA GLY A 184 -2.25 -21.25 -4.58
C GLY A 184 -1.09 -20.74 -5.42
N ARG A 185 -1.33 -19.92 -6.45
CA ARG A 185 -0.25 -19.24 -7.20
C ARG A 185 0.00 -17.82 -6.75
N PHE A 186 -1.00 -17.14 -6.20
CA PHE A 186 -0.85 -15.78 -5.73
C PHE A 186 0.15 -15.68 -4.56
N ARG A 187 1.06 -14.73 -4.64
CA ARG A 187 2.03 -14.41 -3.59
C ARG A 187 2.05 -12.91 -3.31
N CYS A 188 2.42 -12.55 -2.09
CA CYS A 188 2.70 -11.16 -1.76
C CYS A 188 3.80 -10.99 -0.71
N GLY A 189 4.36 -9.80 -0.66
CA GLY A 189 5.44 -9.43 0.26
C GLY A 189 5.43 -7.94 0.57
N ILE A 190 6.32 -7.55 1.48
CA ILE A 190 6.47 -6.17 1.96
C ILE A 190 7.89 -5.70 1.64
N GLU A 191 8.01 -4.47 1.16
CA GLU A 191 9.29 -3.81 0.94
C GLU A 191 9.24 -2.35 1.41
N GLY A 192 10.41 -1.72 1.52
CA GLY A 192 10.54 -0.28 1.78
C GLY A 192 10.45 0.12 3.25
N CYS A 193 10.21 -0.79 4.18
CA CYS A 193 10.24 -0.50 5.62
C CYS A 193 11.37 -1.25 6.33
N SER A 194 11.64 -0.87 7.58
CA SER A 194 12.62 -1.56 8.40
C SER A 194 12.25 -3.03 8.64
N PRO A 195 13.22 -3.94 8.88
CA PRO A 195 12.95 -5.37 9.09
C PRO A 195 11.95 -5.63 10.22
N SER A 196 12.02 -4.86 11.31
CA SER A 196 11.07 -4.98 12.43
C SER A 196 9.65 -4.56 12.05
N ALA A 197 9.50 -3.56 11.17
CA ALA A 197 8.21 -3.19 10.63
C ALA A 197 7.67 -4.26 9.67
N ALA A 198 8.53 -4.83 8.81
CA ALA A 198 8.16 -5.91 7.90
C ALA A 198 7.66 -7.15 8.67
N GLU A 199 8.42 -7.63 9.65
CA GLU A 199 8.05 -8.78 10.50
C GLU A 199 6.70 -8.57 11.21
N ARG A 200 6.45 -7.33 11.68
CA ARG A 200 5.19 -6.97 12.32
C ARG A 200 4.00 -7.14 11.37
N PHE A 201 4.16 -6.80 10.09
CA PHE A 201 3.08 -6.81 9.11
C PHE A 201 3.00 -8.10 8.29
N ASP A 202 4.03 -8.94 8.32
CA ASP A 202 4.05 -10.21 7.60
C ASP A 202 2.87 -11.11 7.99
N SER A 203 2.52 -11.13 9.28
CA SER A 203 1.38 -11.86 9.82
C SER A 203 0.02 -11.38 9.28
N CYS A 204 -0.05 -10.16 8.73
CA CYS A 204 -1.26 -9.58 8.18
C CYS A 204 -1.53 -10.06 6.74
N LEU A 205 -0.51 -10.58 6.04
CA LEU A 205 -0.60 -10.92 4.62
C LEU A 205 -1.16 -12.33 4.35
N VAL A 206 -2.04 -12.42 3.36
CA VAL A 206 -2.50 -13.68 2.78
C VAL A 206 -1.64 -14.03 1.58
N GLY A 207 -1.08 -15.24 1.56
CA GLY A 207 -0.14 -15.66 0.50
C GLY A 207 1.26 -15.07 0.67
N ASN A 208 1.66 -14.78 1.91
CA ASN A 208 2.98 -14.21 2.22
C ASN A 208 4.12 -15.15 1.77
N VAL A 209 5.08 -14.60 1.03
CA VAL A 209 6.34 -15.24 0.60
C VAL A 209 7.10 -15.91 1.76
N ALA A 210 7.22 -15.25 2.92
CA ALA A 210 7.93 -15.77 4.09
C ALA A 210 7.25 -17.03 4.67
N VAL A 211 5.92 -17.04 4.71
CA VAL A 211 5.13 -18.21 5.15
C VAL A 211 5.25 -19.37 4.15
N VAL A 212 5.40 -19.04 2.86
CA VAL A 212 5.51 -20.04 1.79
C VAL A 212 6.98 -20.48 1.58
N GLY A 213 7.96 -19.85 2.24
CA GLY A 213 9.37 -20.23 2.26
C GLY A 213 10.15 -19.86 0.99
N TRP A 214 9.83 -18.73 0.36
CA TRP A 214 10.44 -18.30 -0.91
C TRP A 214 11.41 -17.12 -0.69
N SER A 215 12.52 -17.07 -1.43
CA SER A 215 13.44 -15.92 -1.48
C SER A 215 13.25 -15.18 -2.80
N LEU A 216 13.05 -13.87 -2.75
CA LEU A 216 13.04 -12.99 -3.95
C LEU A 216 14.46 -12.59 -4.38
N VAL A 217 15.48 -12.95 -3.59
CA VAL A 217 16.88 -12.77 -3.95
C VAL A 217 17.30 -13.97 -4.79
N GLY A 218 17.55 -13.68 -6.06
CA GLY A 218 17.89 -14.58 -7.17
C GLY A 218 18.41 -15.97 -6.83
N ASP A 219 17.66 -16.97 -7.29
CA ASP A 219 18.27 -18.16 -7.87
C ASP A 219 18.98 -17.73 -9.17
N GLU A 220 20.18 -17.16 -9.03
CA GLU A 220 21.14 -17.06 -10.12
C GLU A 220 21.77 -18.45 -10.30
N CYS A 221 21.44 -19.10 -11.41
CA CYS A 221 22.21 -20.23 -11.95
C CYS A 221 23.55 -19.73 -12.52
#